data_AF-A0AAV8D9E0-F1
#
_entry.id   AF-A0AAV8D9E0-F1
#
_cell.length_a   1.000
_cell.length_b   1.000
_cell.length_c   1.000
_cell.angle_alpha   90.00
_cell.angle_beta   90.00
_cell.angle_gamma   90.00
#
_symmetry.space_group_name_H-M   'P 1'
#
loop_
_entity.id
_entity.type
_entity.pdbx_description
1 polymer ?
#
loop_
_entity_poly.entity_id
_entity_poly.type
_entity_poly.pdbx_seq_one_letter_code
_entity_poly.pdbx_strand_id
1 'polypeptide(L)'
;MEDALTSYTAIRQISQFVGAVLFFHVSEYLLAIYFHGRSNVSCSSLLISKHYVIAMAFALIEYIVEITLIPQWKENWFLSNCGLVMILVGEVIRKVAIVTAGRAFTHMIRIYYEEHHGLITHGIYSIMRHPSYCGFFIWAIGTQVMLRNPISLIAFVLVLWRFFFRRIPYPMST
;
A
#
# COMPACT_ATOMS: atom_id res chain seq x y z
N MET A 1 -11.92 34.15 -1.01
CA MET A 1 -11.71 32.78 -1.47
C MET A 1 -10.80 32.14 -0.44
N GLU A 2 -11.36 31.46 0.56
CA GLU A 2 -10.53 30.69 1.50
C GLU A 2 -9.63 29.76 0.68
N ASP A 3 -8.36 29.66 1.06
CA ASP A 3 -7.43 28.77 0.39
C ASP A 3 -7.93 27.34 0.59
N ALA A 4 -8.44 26.69 -0.48
CA ALA A 4 -9.08 25.38 -0.41
C ALA A 4 -8.17 24.32 0.26
N LEU A 5 -6.85 24.50 0.19
CA LEU A 5 -5.84 23.66 0.84
C LEU A 5 -5.80 23.83 2.37
N THR A 6 -6.24 24.97 2.89
CA THR A 6 -6.36 25.25 4.33
C THR A 6 -7.71 24.85 4.91
N SER A 7 -8.63 24.34 4.08
CA SER A 7 -9.91 23.82 4.55
C SER A 7 -9.74 22.63 5.50
N TYR A 8 -10.68 22.45 6.43
CA TYR A 8 -10.67 21.32 7.36
C TYR A 8 -10.63 19.97 6.62
N THR A 9 -11.41 19.83 5.55
CA THR A 9 -11.42 18.62 4.70
C THR A 9 -10.04 18.35 4.13
N ALA A 10 -9.38 19.38 3.57
CA ALA A 10 -8.04 19.25 3.01
C ALA A 10 -7.01 18.82 4.06
N ILE A 11 -6.96 19.53 5.19
CA ILE A 11 -6.01 19.25 6.28
C ILE A 11 -6.21 17.83 6.81
N ARG A 12 -7.47 17.40 7.02
CA ARG A 12 -7.79 16.05 7.50
C ARG A 12 -7.34 14.98 6.50
N GLN A 13 -7.72 15.10 5.23
CA GLN A 13 -7.41 14.08 4.21
C GLN A 13 -5.91 14.01 3.91
N ILE A 14 -5.23 15.15 3.79
CA ILE A 14 -3.77 15.20 3.56
C ILE A 14 -3.01 14.65 4.77
N SER A 15 -3.37 15.05 6.00
CA SER A 15 -2.71 14.53 7.21
C SER A 15 -2.90 13.02 7.37
N GLN A 16 -4.11 12.50 7.10
CA GLN A 16 -4.37 11.07 7.10
C GLN A 16 -3.58 10.33 6.01
N PHE A 17 -3.48 10.90 4.80
CA PHE A 17 -2.72 10.33 3.70
C PHE A 17 -1.23 10.28 4.01
N VAL A 18 -0.65 11.41 4.42
CA VAL A 18 0.76 11.50 4.82
C VAL A 18 1.04 10.55 5.99
N GLY A 19 0.18 10.53 7.01
CA GLY A 19 0.29 9.61 8.13
C GLY A 19 0.26 8.15 7.71
N ALA A 20 -0.66 7.76 6.82
CA ALA A 20 -0.76 6.40 6.29
C ALA A 20 0.47 6.00 5.47
N VAL A 21 0.98 6.88 4.61
CA VAL A 21 2.18 6.63 3.79
C VAL A 21 3.42 6.51 4.67
N LEU A 22 3.60 7.43 5.63
CA LEU A 22 4.71 7.37 6.57
C LEU A 22 4.65 6.10 7.41
N PHE A 23 3.49 5.78 7.99
CA PHE A 23 3.31 4.57 8.78
C PHE A 23 3.62 3.33 7.95
N PHE A 24 3.09 3.25 6.72
CA PHE A 24 3.33 2.13 5.82
C PHE A 24 4.83 1.88 5.64
N HIS A 25 5.58 2.89 5.19
CA HIS A 25 7.00 2.73 4.86
C HIS A 25 7.90 2.57 6.09
N VAL A 26 7.63 3.32 7.16
CA VAL A 26 8.44 3.24 8.39
C VAL A 26 8.25 1.88 9.06
N SER A 27 7.00 1.41 9.21
CA SER A 27 6.74 0.10 9.81
C SER A 27 7.32 -1.06 8.98
N GLU A 28 7.23 -1.00 7.65
CA GLU A 28 7.89 -1.96 6.76
C GLU A 28 9.40 -2.00 6.97
N TYR A 29 10.03 -0.84 6.99
CA TYR A 29 11.47 -0.72 7.17
C TYR A 29 11.92 -1.23 8.55
N LEU A 30 11.17 -0.92 9.61
CA LEU A 30 11.43 -1.43 10.95
C LEU A 30 11.25 -2.95 11.04
N LEU A 31 10.22 -3.51 10.41
CA LEU A 31 10.03 -4.96 10.35
C LEU A 31 11.13 -5.64 9.54
N ALA A 32 11.60 -5.02 8.45
CA ALA A 32 12.73 -5.52 7.69
C ALA A 32 14.01 -5.56 8.55
N ILE A 33 14.30 -4.48 9.29
CA ILE A 33 15.42 -4.45 10.25
C ILE A 33 15.27 -5.54 11.32
N TYR A 34 14.06 -5.69 11.87
CA TYR A 34 13.79 -6.66 12.93
C TYR A 34 14.06 -8.10 12.48
N PHE A 35 13.60 -8.50 11.30
CA PHE A 35 13.76 -9.87 10.81
C PHE A 35 15.12 -10.14 10.14
N HIS A 36 15.68 -9.17 9.42
CA HIS A 36 16.88 -9.38 8.59
C HIS A 36 18.16 -8.75 9.16
N GLY A 37 18.04 -7.90 10.18
CA GLY A 37 19.16 -7.21 10.82
C GLY A 37 19.57 -5.92 10.09
N ARG A 38 20.01 -4.91 10.84
CA ARG A 38 20.35 -3.56 10.33
C ARG A 38 21.45 -3.56 9.26
N SER A 39 22.42 -4.48 9.35
CA SER A 39 23.51 -4.58 8.38
C SER A 39 23.07 -5.06 7.00
N ASN A 40 21.92 -5.74 6.91
CA ASN A 40 21.42 -6.38 5.69
C ASN A 40 20.27 -5.60 5.04
N VAL A 41 19.86 -4.48 5.62
CA VAL A 41 18.72 -3.67 5.17
C VAL A 41 19.25 -2.31 4.73
N SER A 42 19.06 -1.98 3.46
CA SER A 42 19.42 -0.67 2.90
C SER A 42 18.17 0.17 2.62
N CYS A 43 18.35 1.45 2.26
CA CYS A 43 17.26 2.37 1.93
C CYS A 43 16.34 1.89 0.79
N SER A 44 16.79 0.96 -0.07
CA SER A 44 15.92 0.36 -1.08
C SER A 44 14.77 -0.48 -0.48
N SER A 45 14.92 -0.91 0.78
CA SER A 45 13.91 -1.64 1.55
C SER A 45 12.72 -0.76 1.98
N LEU A 46 12.80 0.57 1.79
CA LEU A 46 11.64 1.45 1.93
C LEU A 46 10.57 1.20 0.85
N LEU A 47 10.87 0.42 -0.20
CA LEU A 47 9.96 0.12 -1.32
C LEU A 47 9.49 1.34 -2.12
N ILE A 48 10.26 2.42 -2.11
CA ILE A 48 9.97 3.63 -2.88
C ILE A 48 10.61 3.47 -4.27
N SER A 49 9.84 2.95 -5.22
CA SER A 49 10.27 2.85 -6.62
C SER A 49 9.96 4.12 -7.42
N LYS A 50 10.64 4.32 -8.56
CA LYS A 50 10.34 5.45 -9.47
C LYS A 50 8.87 5.49 -9.90
N HIS A 51 8.33 4.33 -10.29
CA HIS A 51 6.92 4.21 -10.71
C HIS A 51 5.95 4.52 -9.56
N TYR A 52 6.31 4.12 -8.34
CA TYR A 52 5.53 4.43 -7.15
C TYR A 52 5.49 5.94 -6.87
N VAL A 53 6.64 6.63 -6.95
CA VAL A 53 6.70 8.09 -6.75
C VAL A 53 5.86 8.81 -7.79
N ILE A 54 5.93 8.39 -9.07
CA ILE A 54 5.12 8.98 -10.14
C ILE A 54 3.63 8.78 -9.87
N ALA A 55 3.21 7.58 -9.46
CA ALA A 55 1.82 7.28 -9.16
C ALA A 55 1.29 8.10 -7.97
N MET A 56 2.08 8.24 -6.90
CA MET A 56 1.70 9.05 -5.74
C MET A 56 1.67 10.54 -6.05
N ALA A 57 2.61 11.04 -6.85
CA ALA A 57 2.60 12.43 -7.31
C ALA A 57 1.37 12.71 -8.18
N PHE A 58 1.03 11.81 -9.10
CA PHE A 58 -0.17 11.92 -9.92
C PHE A 58 -1.45 11.98 -9.07
N ALA A 59 -1.58 11.11 -8.06
CA ALA A 59 -2.71 11.12 -7.13
C ALA A 59 -2.81 12.42 -6.32
N LEU A 60 -1.68 12.98 -5.87
CA LEU A 60 -1.67 14.27 -5.17
C LEU A 60 -2.05 15.43 -6.09
N ILE A 61 -1.58 15.42 -7.34
CA ILE A 61 -1.94 16.45 -8.33
C ILE A 61 -3.44 16.41 -8.61
N GLU A 62 -4.00 15.23 -8.88
CA GLU A 62 -5.46 15.06 -9.06
C GLU A 62 -6.21 15.60 -7.85
N TYR A 63 -5.79 15.23 -6.64
CA TYR A 63 -6.42 15.68 -5.42
C TYR A 63 -6.40 17.21 -5.27
N ILE A 64 -5.24 17.84 -5.50
CA ILE A 64 -5.07 19.30 -5.39
C ILE A 64 -5.93 20.03 -6.43
N VAL A 65 -5.96 19.53 -7.67
CA VAL A 65 -6.80 20.09 -8.74
C VAL A 65 -8.28 19.96 -8.37
N GLU A 66 -8.73 18.80 -7.91
CA GLU A 66 -10.14 18.58 -7.60
C GLU A 66 -10.60 19.34 -6.36
N ILE A 67 -9.78 19.45 -5.31
CA ILE A 67 -10.19 20.20 -4.10
C ILE A 67 -10.21 21.72 -4.33
N THR A 68 -9.39 22.24 -5.24
CA THR A 68 -9.36 23.67 -5.58
C THR A 68 -10.48 24.06 -6.54
N LEU A 69 -10.84 23.18 -7.48
CA LEU A 69 -11.87 23.47 -8.49
C LEU A 69 -13.28 23.00 -8.07
N ILE A 70 -13.39 21.87 -7.36
CA ILE A 70 -14.66 21.18 -7.05
C ILE A 70 -14.62 20.61 -5.60
N PRO A 71 -14.49 21.45 -4.56
CA PRO A 71 -14.32 21.00 -3.17
C PRO A 71 -15.45 20.11 -2.64
N GLN A 72 -16.68 20.28 -3.14
CA GLN A 72 -17.84 19.46 -2.77
C GLN A 72 -17.61 17.98 -3.12
N TRP A 73 -16.78 17.69 -4.11
CA TRP A 73 -16.36 16.33 -4.46
C TRP A 73 -15.43 15.70 -3.42
N LYS A 74 -14.85 16.46 -2.50
CA LYS A 74 -13.99 15.92 -1.42
C LYS A 74 -14.69 15.81 -0.08
N GLU A 75 -15.85 16.43 0.08
CA GLU A 75 -16.59 16.55 1.35
C GLU A 75 -17.46 15.36 1.75
N ASN A 76 -17.60 14.31 0.94
CA ASN A 76 -18.29 13.10 1.39
C ASN A 76 -17.43 12.31 2.37
N TRP A 77 -17.66 12.55 3.66
CA TRP A 77 -16.87 11.96 4.74
C TRP A 77 -17.11 10.47 4.91
N PHE A 78 -18.30 9.96 4.55
CA PHE A 78 -18.58 8.53 4.63
C PHE A 78 -17.65 7.76 3.71
N LEU A 79 -17.56 8.14 2.43
CA LEU A 79 -16.66 7.52 1.47
C LEU A 79 -15.18 7.68 1.87
N SER A 80 -14.80 8.88 2.35
CA SER A 80 -13.43 9.13 2.83
C SER A 80 -13.07 8.22 4.01
N ASN A 81 -13.99 8.03 4.97
CA ASN A 81 -13.82 7.14 6.11
C ASN A 81 -13.78 5.66 5.69
N CYS A 82 -14.59 5.24 4.71
CA CYS A 82 -14.48 3.89 4.13
C CYS A 82 -13.07 3.65 3.57
N GLY A 83 -12.51 4.62 2.85
CA GLY A 83 -11.13 4.57 2.38
C GLY A 83 -10.12 4.44 3.52
N LEU A 84 -10.29 5.19 4.61
CA LEU A 84 -9.44 5.08 5.79
C LEU A 84 -9.52 3.68 6.44
N VAL A 85 -10.73 3.10 6.54
CA VAL A 85 -10.90 1.72 7.03
C VAL A 85 -10.18 0.73 6.10
N MET A 86 -10.28 0.90 4.78
CA MET A 86 -9.55 0.07 3.83
C MET A 86 -8.03 0.17 4.03
N ILE A 87 -7.49 1.38 4.24
CA ILE A 87 -6.07 1.59 4.56
C ILE A 87 -5.68 0.77 5.79
N LEU A 88 -6.44 0.87 6.89
CA LEU A 88 -6.16 0.15 8.13
C LEU A 88 -6.24 -1.38 7.96
N VAL A 89 -7.24 -1.87 7.23
CA VAL A 89 -7.38 -3.31 6.95
C VAL A 89 -6.21 -3.81 6.10
N GLY A 90 -5.85 -3.08 5.04
CA GLY A 90 -4.71 -3.42 4.19
C GLY A 90 -3.38 -3.41 4.94
N GLU A 91 -3.19 -2.43 5.83
CA GLU A 91 -2.08 -2.35 6.78
C GLU A 91 -1.99 -3.61 7.64
N VAL A 92 -3.07 -3.96 8.36
CA VAL A 92 -3.10 -5.13 9.25
C VAL A 92 -2.79 -6.41 8.49
N ILE A 93 -3.46 -6.66 7.35
CA ILE A 93 -3.23 -7.85 6.52
C ILE A 93 -1.75 -7.94 6.12
N ARG A 94 -1.17 -6.82 5.68
CA ARG A 94 0.22 -6.78 5.24
C ARG A 94 1.19 -7.05 6.39
N LYS A 95 1.00 -6.43 7.54
CA LYS A 95 1.90 -6.58 8.69
C LYS A 95 1.79 -7.97 9.31
N VAL A 96 0.58 -8.52 9.40
CA VAL A 96 0.38 -9.92 9.80
C VAL A 96 1.08 -10.87 8.83
N ALA A 97 1.02 -10.62 7.51
CA ALA A 97 1.73 -11.43 6.52
C ALA A 97 3.26 -11.39 6.70
N ILE A 98 3.82 -10.22 7.00
CA ILE A 98 5.26 -10.04 7.24
C ILE A 98 5.67 -10.74 8.53
N VAL A 99 4.93 -10.53 9.62
CA VAL A 99 5.22 -11.14 10.92
C VAL A 99 5.09 -12.66 10.88
N THR A 100 4.04 -13.18 10.22
CA THR A 100 3.84 -14.63 10.06
C THR A 100 4.95 -15.26 9.23
N ALA A 101 5.44 -14.55 8.20
CA ALA A 101 6.55 -15.06 7.39
C ALA A 101 7.93 -14.86 8.03
N GLY A 102 8.09 -13.86 8.90
CA GLY A 102 9.32 -13.55 9.60
C GLY A 102 10.52 -13.42 8.66
N ARG A 103 11.57 -14.21 8.92
CA ARG A 103 12.80 -14.23 8.10
C ARG A 103 12.58 -14.72 6.66
N ALA A 104 11.52 -15.50 6.41
CA ALA A 104 11.17 -15.92 5.06
C ALA A 104 10.55 -14.79 4.23
N PHE A 105 10.10 -13.71 4.88
CA PHE A 105 9.53 -12.58 4.16
C PHE A 105 10.63 -11.82 3.41
N THR A 106 10.54 -11.79 2.09
CA THR A 106 11.51 -11.09 1.24
C THR A 106 10.76 -10.18 0.27
N HIS A 107 11.17 -8.91 0.21
CA HIS A 107 10.54 -7.92 -0.67
C HIS A 107 10.87 -8.13 -2.15
N MET A 108 12.04 -8.73 -2.42
CA MET A 108 12.43 -9.23 -3.72
C MET A 108 11.98 -10.69 -3.82
N ILE A 109 11.34 -11.06 -4.94
CA ILE A 109 11.08 -12.47 -5.25
C ILE A 109 12.45 -13.15 -5.30
N ARG A 110 12.80 -13.92 -4.26
CA ARG A 110 14.01 -14.75 -4.28
C ARG A 110 13.80 -15.84 -5.32
N ILE A 111 14.64 -15.82 -6.35
CA ILE A 111 14.66 -16.83 -7.43
C ILE A 111 15.62 -17.98 -7.06
N TYR A 112 16.32 -17.89 -5.93
CA TYR A 112 17.25 -18.91 -5.44
C TYR A 112 16.67 -19.61 -4.21
N TYR A 113 16.60 -20.93 -4.31
CA TYR A 113 16.19 -21.84 -3.25
C TYR A 113 17.30 -21.86 -2.17
N GLU A 114 17.03 -21.34 -0.98
CA GLU A 114 17.84 -21.66 0.20
C GLU A 114 17.23 -22.92 0.83
N GLU A 115 18.02 -24.00 0.95
CA GLU A 115 17.61 -25.36 1.37
C GLU A 115 16.85 -25.46 2.71
N HIS A 116 16.76 -24.37 3.48
CA HIS A 116 16.12 -24.32 4.79
C HIS A 116 14.82 -23.50 4.87
N HIS A 117 14.29 -22.99 3.75
CA HIS A 117 13.02 -22.24 3.76
C HIS A 117 11.83 -23.15 3.41
N GLY A 118 11.19 -23.70 4.45
CA GLY A 118 9.91 -24.38 4.32
C GLY A 118 8.77 -23.44 3.90
N LEU A 119 7.79 -23.96 3.17
CA LEU A 119 6.59 -23.22 2.79
C LEU A 119 5.78 -22.81 4.03
N ILE A 120 5.46 -21.54 4.17
CA ILE A 120 4.62 -21.03 5.27
C ILE A 120 3.15 -21.23 4.92
N THR A 121 2.47 -22.09 5.68
CA THR A 121 1.07 -22.47 5.44
C THR A 121 0.15 -22.21 6.65
N HIS A 122 0.67 -21.56 7.70
CA HIS A 122 -0.08 -21.25 8.92
C HIS A 122 -0.42 -19.76 9.02
N GLY A 123 -1.25 -19.40 10.00
CA GLY A 123 -1.71 -18.02 10.19
C GLY A 123 -2.46 -17.51 8.98
N ILE A 124 -2.18 -16.27 8.55
CA ILE A 124 -2.88 -15.67 7.40
C ILE A 124 -2.62 -16.39 6.07
N TYR A 125 -1.52 -17.16 5.98
CA TYR A 125 -1.17 -17.94 4.78
C TYR A 125 -2.04 -19.20 4.61
N SER A 126 -2.77 -19.64 5.64
CA SER A 126 -3.75 -20.73 5.49
C SER A 126 -5.03 -20.28 4.78
N ILE A 127 -5.31 -18.97 4.79
CA ILE A 127 -6.51 -18.36 4.21
C ILE A 127 -6.24 -17.92 2.76
N MET A 128 -5.07 -17.34 2.49
CA MET A 128 -4.69 -16.88 1.15
C MET A 128 -3.18 -17.04 0.89
N ARG A 129 -2.82 -17.31 -0.37
CA ARG A 129 -1.42 -17.59 -0.76
C ARG A 129 -0.51 -16.36 -0.77
N HIS A 130 -1.07 -15.17 -1.01
CA HIS A 130 -0.30 -13.92 -1.15
C HIS A 130 -0.87 -12.78 -0.29
N PRO A 131 -0.91 -12.93 1.04
CA PRO A 131 -1.55 -11.96 1.94
C PRO A 131 -0.84 -10.60 1.94
N SER A 132 0.49 -10.56 1.81
CA SER A 132 1.22 -9.29 1.70
C SER A 132 0.85 -8.49 0.44
N TYR A 133 0.57 -9.17 -0.68
CA TYR A 133 0.13 -8.53 -1.93
C TYR A 133 -1.32 -8.03 -1.80
N CYS A 134 -2.20 -8.85 -1.22
CA CYS A 134 -3.58 -8.46 -0.92
C CYS A 134 -3.63 -7.22 -0.02
N GLY A 135 -2.86 -7.22 1.08
CA GLY A 135 -2.79 -6.09 2.00
C GLY A 135 -2.31 -4.81 1.32
N PHE A 136 -1.27 -4.89 0.48
CA PHE A 136 -0.80 -3.72 -0.29
C PHE A 136 -1.84 -3.23 -1.30
N PHE A 137 -2.51 -4.13 -2.00
CA PHE A 137 -3.54 -3.78 -2.97
C PHE A 137 -4.70 -3.02 -2.31
N ILE A 138 -5.22 -3.55 -1.19
CA ILE A 138 -6.30 -2.92 -0.42
C ILE A 138 -5.84 -1.56 0.12
N TRP A 139 -4.63 -1.50 0.70
CA TRP A 139 -4.06 -0.27 1.23
C TRP A 139 -3.96 0.82 0.16
N ALA A 140 -3.37 0.50 -0.99
CA ALA A 140 -3.14 1.46 -2.07
C ALA A 140 -4.45 1.96 -2.67
N ILE A 141 -5.44 1.09 -2.88
CA ILE A 141 -6.79 1.50 -3.31
C ILE A 141 -7.48 2.35 -2.24
N GLY A 142 -7.35 1.96 -0.98
CA GLY A 142 -7.89 2.70 0.17
C GLY A 142 -7.42 4.14 0.22
N THR A 143 -6.15 4.41 -0.12
CA THR A 143 -5.65 5.80 -0.22
C THR A 143 -6.41 6.63 -1.25
N GLN A 144 -6.75 6.07 -2.41
CA GLN A 144 -7.46 6.78 -3.47
C GLN A 144 -8.95 6.96 -3.15
N VAL A 145 -9.57 5.97 -2.49
CA VAL A 145 -10.94 6.08 -1.97
C VAL A 145 -11.03 7.15 -0.88
N MET A 146 -10.04 7.19 0.03
CA MET A 146 -9.98 8.15 1.14
C MET A 146 -9.84 9.59 0.63
N LEU A 147 -8.97 9.79 -0.36
CA LEU A 147 -8.78 11.08 -1.04
C LEU A 147 -9.90 11.40 -2.05
N ARG A 148 -10.81 10.45 -2.32
CA ARG A 148 -11.85 10.54 -3.34
C ARG A 148 -11.30 10.92 -4.73
N ASN A 149 -10.24 10.26 -5.16
CA ASN A 149 -9.60 10.47 -6.46
C ASN A 149 -10.11 9.44 -7.48
N PRO A 150 -11.13 9.74 -8.31
CA PRO A 150 -11.71 8.75 -9.22
C PRO A 150 -10.74 8.28 -10.31
N ILE A 151 -9.88 9.16 -10.84
CA ILE A 151 -8.97 8.84 -11.94
C ILE A 151 -7.83 7.98 -11.41
N SER A 152 -7.20 8.41 -10.32
CA SER A 152 -6.13 7.64 -9.66
C SER A 152 -6.63 6.33 -9.10
N LEU A 153 -7.88 6.25 -8.62
CA LEU A 153 -8.48 5.00 -8.19
C LEU A 153 -8.45 3.97 -9.32
N ILE A 154 -8.95 4.33 -10.51
CA ILE A 154 -8.95 3.44 -11.67
C ILE A 154 -7.52 3.07 -12.07
N ALA A 155 -6.62 4.05 -12.13
CA ALA A 155 -5.22 3.83 -12.48
C ALA A 155 -4.52 2.87 -11.51
N PHE A 156 -4.68 3.06 -10.20
CA PHE A 156 -4.09 2.22 -9.17
C PHE A 156 -4.63 0.79 -9.23
N VAL A 157 -5.94 0.61 -9.39
CA VAL A 157 -6.56 -0.71 -9.57
C VAL A 157 -5.93 -1.44 -10.76
N LEU A 158 -5.88 -0.80 -11.94
CA LEU A 158 -5.38 -1.43 -13.16
C LEU A 158 -3.89 -1.74 -13.09
N VAL A 159 -3.08 -0.80 -12.61
CA VAL A 159 -1.62 -0.95 -12.52
C VAL A 159 -1.25 -2.03 -11.51
N LEU A 160 -1.85 -2.00 -10.31
CA LEU A 160 -1.56 -2.98 -9.27
C LEU A 160 -2.08 -4.36 -9.64
N TRP A 161 -3.28 -4.44 -10.22
CA TRP A 161 -3.81 -5.71 -10.71
C TRP A 161 -2.87 -6.34 -11.73
N ARG A 162 -2.45 -5.58 -12.75
CA ARG A 162 -1.51 -6.05 -13.77
C ARG A 162 -0.15 -6.43 -13.17
N PHE A 163 0.34 -5.67 -12.20
CA PHE A 163 1.59 -5.95 -11.51
C PHE A 163 1.55 -7.27 -10.75
N PHE A 164 0.48 -7.51 -9.97
CA PHE A 164 0.33 -8.73 -9.20
C PHE A 164 -0.01 -9.94 -10.06
N PHE A 165 -0.85 -9.78 -11.08
CA PHE A 165 -1.16 -10.83 -12.04
C PHE A 165 0.09 -11.37 -12.74
N ARG A 166 1.06 -10.50 -13.06
CA ARG A 166 2.34 -10.92 -13.66
C ARG A 166 3.31 -11.57 -12.67
N ARG A 167 3.18 -11.28 -11.37
CA ARG A 167 4.09 -11.77 -10.32
C ARG A 167 3.63 -13.06 -9.66
N ILE A 168 2.32 -13.35 -9.70
CA ILE A 168 1.77 -14.61 -9.21
C ILE A 168 1.84 -15.60 -10.38
N PRO A 169 2.79 -16.56 -10.37
CA PRO A 169 2.86 -17.54 -11.43
C PRO A 169 1.56 -18.36 -11.46
N TYR A 170 1.03 -18.58 -12.66
CA TYR A 170 -0.03 -19.56 -12.86
C TYR A 170 0.53 -20.93 -12.46
N PRO A 171 -0.13 -21.70 -11.57
CA PRO A 171 0.20 -23.11 -11.46
C PRO A 171 -0.17 -23.75 -12.80
N MET A 172 0.81 -23.88 -13.70
CA MET A 172 0.67 -24.80 -14.81
C MET A 172 0.63 -26.19 -14.19
N SER A 173 -0.57 -26.71 -14.03
CA SER A 173 -0.81 -28.14 -13.86
C SER A 173 -0.34 -28.82 -15.14
N THR A 174 0.81 -29.49 -15.07
CA THR A 174 1.22 -30.55 -15.98
C THR A 174 1.77 -31.69 -15.15
#